data_AF-A0A1I5FEA1-F1
#
_entry.id   AF-A0A1I5FEA1-F1
#
_cell.length_a   1.000
_cell.length_b   1.000
_cell.length_c   1.000
_cell.angle_alpha   90.00
_cell.angle_beta   90.00
_cell.angle_gamma   90.00
#
_symmetry.space_group_name_H-M   'P 1'
#
loop_
_entity.id
_entity.type
_entity.pdbx_description
1 polymer ?
#
loop_
_entity_poly.entity_id
_entity_poly.type
_entity_poly.pdbx_seq_one_letter_code
_entity_poly.pdbx_strand_id
1 'polypeptide(L)'
;MTRQLSTSFSGALRTFAYFMASGTHDALKGVDYLPLYGNEPSAIEMAFAIYANVIKLDENGHVLNAKYAERRAAEYLKEYCIPGYKAYPEFEEWETALHAPPSLRDQL
;
A
#
# COMPACT_ATOMS: atom_id res chain seq x y z
N MET A 1 -22.96 6.46 -15.33
CA MET A 1 -21.93 7.53 -15.32
C MET A 1 -20.61 6.90 -14.93
N THR A 2 -19.56 7.11 -15.71
CA THR A 2 -18.20 6.67 -15.36
C THR A 2 -17.50 7.77 -14.54
N ARG A 3 -16.63 7.38 -13.60
CA ARG A 3 -15.78 8.31 -12.84
C ARG A 3 -14.34 7.87 -12.98
N GLN A 4 -13.44 8.85 -13.08
CA GLN A 4 -12.00 8.64 -13.02
C GLN A 4 -11.49 9.03 -11.64
N LEU A 5 -10.35 8.47 -11.25
CA LEU A 5 -9.66 8.88 -10.03
C LEU A 5 -9.09 10.29 -10.20
N SER A 6 -9.02 11.04 -9.10
CA SER A 6 -8.47 12.39 -9.11
C SER A 6 -6.98 12.37 -9.48
N THR A 7 -6.47 13.49 -9.99
CA THR A 7 -5.03 13.68 -10.22
C THR A 7 -4.22 13.61 -8.91
N SER A 8 -4.83 14.00 -7.79
CA SER A 8 -4.23 13.90 -6.45
C SER A 8 -3.99 12.44 -6.06
N PHE A 9 -5.00 11.58 -6.17
CA PHE A 9 -4.85 10.15 -5.88
C PHE A 9 -3.92 9.46 -6.88
N SER A 10 -4.06 9.76 -8.17
CA SER A 10 -3.15 9.24 -9.21
C SER A 10 -1.68 9.58 -8.90
N GLY A 11 -1.41 10.82 -8.47
CA GLY A 11 -0.10 11.27 -8.02
C GLY A 11 0.43 10.52 -6.80
N ALA A 12 -0.44 10.28 -5.80
CA ALA A 12 -0.07 9.54 -4.60
C ALA A 12 0.25 8.07 -4.91
N LEU A 13 -0.62 7.39 -5.66
CA LEU A 13 -0.45 5.99 -6.02
C LEU A 13 0.82 5.76 -6.85
N ARG A 14 1.06 6.57 -7.89
CA ARG A 14 2.28 6.39 -8.72
C ARG A 14 3.56 6.58 -7.90
N THR A 15 3.52 7.49 -6.92
CA THR A 15 4.68 7.83 -6.09
C THR A 15 4.95 6.71 -5.10
N PHE A 16 3.89 6.19 -4.46
CA PHE A 16 4.00 5.01 -3.60
C PHE A 16 4.55 3.80 -4.37
N ALA A 17 3.97 3.49 -5.54
CA ALA A 17 4.44 2.40 -6.38
C ALA A 17 5.92 2.56 -6.79
N TYR A 18 6.34 3.77 -7.15
CA TYR A 18 7.74 4.07 -7.46
C TYR A 18 8.65 3.77 -6.26
N PHE A 19 8.31 4.24 -5.07
CA PHE A 19 9.13 4.01 -3.87
C PHE A 19 9.20 2.52 -3.51
N MET A 20 8.08 1.82 -3.61
CA MET A 20 8.01 0.38 -3.33
C MET A 20 8.85 -0.44 -4.30
N ALA A 21 8.78 -0.16 -5.61
CA ALA A 21 9.53 -0.91 -6.61
C ALA A 21 11.02 -0.54 -6.69
N SER A 22 11.39 0.69 -6.29
CA SER A 22 12.78 1.16 -6.34
C SER A 22 13.57 0.90 -5.06
N GLY A 23 12.92 0.53 -3.96
CA GLY A 23 13.59 0.36 -2.66
C GLY A 23 13.96 1.68 -1.98
N THR A 24 13.41 2.82 -2.45
CA THR A 24 13.83 4.16 -2.01
C THR A 24 12.94 4.77 -0.93
N HIS A 25 11.98 4.00 -0.39
CA HIS A 25 11.15 4.47 0.71
C HIS A 25 11.97 4.58 2.01
N ASP A 26 12.08 5.78 2.60
CA ASP A 26 12.91 6.03 3.79
C ASP A 26 12.61 5.08 4.96
N ALA A 27 11.33 4.76 5.19
CA ALA A 27 10.91 3.86 6.27
C ALA A 27 11.33 2.39 6.07
N LEU A 28 11.78 2.01 4.87
CA LEU A 28 12.25 0.66 4.52
C LEU A 28 13.77 0.62 4.28
N LYS A 29 14.49 1.68 4.65
CA LYS A 29 15.95 1.71 4.53
C LYS A 29 16.58 0.55 5.31
N GLY A 30 17.33 -0.29 4.62
CA GLY A 30 17.98 -1.47 5.20
C GLY A 30 17.09 -2.71 5.30
N VAL A 31 15.86 -2.66 4.80
CA VAL A 31 14.96 -3.82 4.71
C VAL A 31 15.10 -4.44 3.32
N ASP A 32 15.52 -5.71 3.24
CA ASP A 32 15.69 -6.43 1.97
C ASP A 32 14.36 -7.05 1.49
N TYR A 33 13.39 -6.20 1.14
CA TYR A 33 12.05 -6.65 0.73
C TYR A 33 11.87 -6.77 -0.79
N LEU A 34 12.78 -6.21 -1.60
CA LEU A 34 12.63 -6.20 -3.06
C LEU A 34 12.54 -7.61 -3.69
N PRO A 35 13.28 -8.64 -3.22
CA PRO A 35 13.11 -10.00 -3.72
C PRO A 35 11.68 -10.56 -3.57
N LEU A 36 10.89 -10.04 -2.61
CA LEU A 36 9.52 -10.51 -2.36
C LEU A 36 8.58 -10.28 -3.55
N TYR A 37 8.86 -9.30 -4.41
CA TYR A 37 8.08 -9.08 -5.63
C TYR A 37 7.99 -10.32 -6.54
N GLY A 38 9.08 -11.11 -6.59
CA GLY A 38 9.12 -12.34 -7.40
C GLY A 38 8.92 -13.61 -6.58
N ASN A 39 9.41 -13.63 -5.34
CA ASN A 39 9.45 -14.85 -4.53
C ASN A 39 8.18 -15.06 -3.69
N GLU A 40 7.63 -13.98 -3.13
CA GLU A 40 6.51 -14.02 -2.16
C GLU A 40 5.56 -12.83 -2.41
N PRO A 41 4.89 -12.79 -3.59
CA PRO A 41 4.13 -11.62 -4.01
C PRO A 41 2.96 -11.27 -3.10
N SER A 42 2.47 -12.21 -2.27
CA SER A 42 1.43 -11.98 -1.26
C SER A 42 1.85 -10.94 -0.21
N ALA A 43 3.14 -10.84 0.12
CA ALA A 43 3.64 -9.79 1.03
C ALA A 43 3.53 -8.41 0.39
N ILE A 44 3.88 -8.30 -0.90
CA ILE A 44 3.73 -7.05 -1.64
C ILE A 44 2.25 -6.71 -1.84
N GLU A 45 1.41 -7.70 -2.17
CA GLU A 45 -0.05 -7.54 -2.27
C GLU A 45 -0.63 -6.94 -0.99
N MET A 46 -0.27 -7.48 0.18
CA MET A 46 -0.73 -6.97 1.47
C MET A 46 -0.27 -5.53 1.73
N ALA A 47 0.98 -5.17 1.38
CA ALA A 47 1.44 -3.79 1.51
C ALA A 47 0.62 -2.80 0.67
N PHE A 48 0.22 -3.20 -0.54
CA PHE A 48 -0.67 -2.42 -1.40
C PHE A 48 -2.11 -2.37 -0.87
N ALA A 49 -2.61 -3.48 -0.32
CA ALA A 49 -3.92 -3.51 0.33
C ALA A 49 -3.98 -2.55 1.52
N ILE A 50 -2.97 -2.57 2.40
CA ILE A 50 -2.88 -1.64 3.54
C ILE A 50 -2.85 -0.19 3.06
N TYR A 51 -2.04 0.13 2.04
CA TYR A 51 -2.01 1.49 1.48
C TYR A 51 -3.40 1.93 0.98
N ALA A 52 -4.09 1.07 0.22
CA ALA A 52 -5.39 1.35 -0.35
C ALA A 52 -6.51 1.45 0.70
N ASN A 53 -6.45 0.64 1.76
CA ASN A 53 -7.42 0.66 2.85
C ASN A 53 -7.24 1.91 3.73
N VAL A 54 -5.99 2.34 3.96
CA VAL A 54 -5.64 3.42 4.90
C VAL A 54 -5.74 4.82 4.27
N ILE A 55 -5.56 4.94 2.94
CA ILE A 55 -5.59 6.24 2.28
C ILE A 55 -6.98 6.90 2.35
N LYS A 56 -7.01 8.18 2.72
CA LYS A 56 -8.21 8.99 2.89
C LYS A 56 -8.27 10.05 1.80
N LEU A 57 -9.46 10.20 1.24
CA LEU A 57 -9.79 11.19 0.23
C LEU A 57 -10.86 12.14 0.74
N ASP A 58 -10.81 13.41 0.34
CA ASP A 58 -11.95 14.32 0.49
C ASP A 58 -13.04 14.07 -0.57
N GLU A 59 -14.11 14.87 -0.53
CA GLU A 59 -15.25 14.76 -1.45
C GLU A 59 -14.88 14.97 -2.93
N ASN A 60 -13.77 15.66 -3.20
CA ASN A 60 -13.24 15.91 -4.54
C ASN A 60 -12.19 14.86 -4.95
N GLY A 61 -11.95 13.85 -4.11
CA GLY A 61 -10.94 12.83 -4.31
C GLY A 61 -9.52 13.30 -3.99
N HIS A 62 -9.34 14.43 -3.28
CA HIS A 62 -8.01 14.91 -2.89
C HIS A 62 -7.45 14.09 -1.73
N VAL A 63 -6.19 13.66 -1.83
CA VAL A 63 -5.57 12.81 -0.80
C VAL A 63 -5.27 13.61 0.46
N LEU A 64 -5.66 13.08 1.61
CA LEU A 64 -5.54 13.75 2.92
C LEU A 64 -4.39 13.22 3.78
N ASN A 65 -3.95 11.97 3.59
CA ASN A 65 -3.04 11.30 4.52
C ASN A 65 -1.99 10.39 3.84
N ALA A 66 -1.52 10.72 2.63
CA ALA A 66 -0.60 9.89 1.83
C ALA A 66 0.57 9.30 2.66
N LYS A 67 1.27 10.15 3.42
CA LYS A 67 2.43 9.73 4.22
C LYS A 67 2.08 8.77 5.36
N TYR A 68 0.89 8.89 5.91
CA TYR A 68 0.41 7.95 6.91
C TYR A 68 0.15 6.57 6.26
N ALA A 69 -0.53 6.54 5.12
CA ALA A 69 -0.78 5.29 4.37
C ALA A 69 0.52 4.61 3.91
N GLU A 70 1.46 5.37 3.35
CA GLU A 70 2.80 4.90 2.98
C GLU A 70 3.52 4.28 4.18
N ARG A 71 3.52 4.97 5.33
CA ARG A 71 4.12 4.46 6.57
C ARG A 71 3.47 3.16 7.02
N ARG A 72 2.14 3.04 7.01
CA ARG A 72 1.44 1.81 7.43
C ARG A 72 1.81 0.61 6.56
N ALA A 73 1.88 0.79 5.25
CA ALA A 73 2.36 -0.25 4.34
C ALA A 73 3.83 -0.64 4.63
N ALA A 74 4.69 0.34 4.91
CA ALA A 74 6.08 0.08 5.27
C ALA A 74 6.25 -0.61 6.64
N GLU A 75 5.41 -0.30 7.62
CA GLU A 75 5.36 -1.00 8.91
C GLU A 75 5.10 -2.49 8.72
N TYR A 76 4.19 -2.85 7.81
CA TYR A 76 3.88 -4.24 7.51
C TYR A 76 5.09 -4.97 6.91
N LEU A 77 5.78 -4.36 5.93
CA LEU A 77 6.98 -4.99 5.36
C LEU A 77 8.12 -5.12 6.36
N LYS A 78 8.27 -4.16 7.29
CA LYS A 78 9.22 -4.32 8.40
C LYS A 78 8.84 -5.49 9.30
N GLU A 79 7.57 -5.60 9.69
CA GLU A 79 7.10 -6.73 10.49
C GLU A 79 7.27 -8.07 9.76
N TYR A 80 7.10 -8.09 8.44
CA TYR A 80 7.32 -9.28 7.61
C TYR A 80 8.79 -9.68 7.53
N CYS A 81 9.68 -8.72 7.29
CA CYS A 81 11.09 -8.99 6.97
C CYS A 81 12.02 -9.02 8.19
N ILE A 82 11.69 -8.34 9.28
CA ILE A 82 12.58 -8.17 10.44
C ILE A 82 12.08 -9.03 11.60
N PRO A 83 12.80 -10.12 11.97
CA PRO A 83 12.42 -10.95 13.09
C PRO A 83 12.27 -10.14 14.39
N GLY A 84 11.12 -10.26 15.03
CA GLY A 84 10.82 -9.57 16.29
C GLY A 84 10.35 -8.12 16.14
N TYR A 85 10.30 -7.56 14.93
CA TYR A 85 9.65 -6.27 14.70
C TYR A 85 8.14 -6.41 14.82
N LYS A 86 7.50 -5.41 15.45
CA LYS A 86 6.05 -5.30 15.56
C LYS A 86 5.62 -3.89 15.20
N ALA A 87 4.68 -3.80 14.27
CA ALA A 87 4.10 -2.52 13.88
C ALA A 87 3.46 -1.85 15.10
N TYR A 88 3.69 -0.54 15.24
CA TYR A 88 3.05 0.25 16.27
C TYR A 88 2.40 1.52 15.65
N PRO A 89 1.08 1.73 15.86
CA PRO A 89 0.14 0.82 16.50
C PRO A 89 0.00 -0.51 15.73
N GLU A 90 -0.49 -1.54 16.42
CA GLU A 90 -0.86 -2.81 15.79
C GLU A 90 -1.85 -2.56 14.65
N PHE A 91 -1.89 -3.47 13.67
CA PHE A 91 -2.83 -3.35 12.57
C PHE A 91 -4.24 -3.64 13.03
N GLU A 92 -5.16 -2.75 12.68
CA GLU A 92 -6.58 -3.04 12.78
C GLU A 92 -6.98 -4.03 11.68
N GLU A 93 -7.99 -4.86 11.93
CA GLU A 93 -8.42 -5.90 10.96
C GLU A 93 -8.76 -5.32 9.58
N TRP A 94 -9.36 -4.11 9.56
CA TRP A 94 -9.72 -3.43 8.32
C TRP A 94 -8.51 -2.89 7.54
N GLU A 95 -7.37 -2.61 8.20
CA GLU A 95 -6.16 -2.18 7.50
C GLU A 95 -5.62 -3.34 6.64
N THR A 96 -5.69 -4.56 7.15
CA THR A 96 -5.16 -5.77 6.49
C THR A 96 -6.19 -6.56 5.66
N ALA A 97 -7.39 -6.04 5.48
CA ALA A 97 -8.43 -6.72 4.72
C ALA A 97 -8.07 -6.82 3.22
N LEU A 98 -8.09 -8.05 2.68
CA LEU A 98 -8.00 -8.30 1.24
C LEU A 98 -9.41 -8.35 0.64
N HIS A 99 -9.83 -7.26 0.00
CA HIS A 99 -11.12 -7.20 -0.69
C HIS A 99 -11.12 -8.07 -1.95
N ALA A 100 -12.28 -8.61 -2.32
CA ALA A 100 -12.40 -9.54 -3.44
C ALA A 100 -11.91 -8.91 -4.77
N PRO A 101 -11.19 -9.67 -5.61
CA PRO A 101 -10.75 -9.18 -6.91
C PRO A 101 -11.96 -8.96 -7.84
N PRO A 102 -11.81 -8.11 -8.88
CA PRO A 102 -12.83 -7.95 -9.91
C PRO A 102 -13.06 -9.26 -10.69
N SER A 103 -14.13 -9.31 -11.47
CA SER A 103 -14.36 -10.41 -12.41
C SER A 103 -13.24 -10.50 -13.46
N LEU A 104 -12.96 -11.72 -13.95
CA LEU A 104 -11.95 -11.97 -15.00
C LEU A 104 -12.21 -11.25 -16.33
N ARG A 105 -13.43 -10.74 -16.53
CA ARG A 105 -13.83 -9.98 -17.71
C ARG A 105 -14.41 -8.65 -17.27
N ASP A 106 -14.09 -7.61 -18.03
CA ASP A 106 -14.72 -6.30 -17.86
C ASP A 106 -16.20 -6.38 -18.22
N GLN A 107 -17.03 -5.63 -17.49
CA GLN A 107 -18.48 -5.58 -17.67
C GLN A 107 -18.91 -4.45 -18.63
N LEU A 108 -18.08 -4.14 -19.63
CA LEU A 108 -18.30 -3.04 -20.58
C LEU A 108 -19.54 -3.26 -21.45
#